data_AF-A0A3Q0S4I5-F1
#
_entry.id   AF-A0A3Q0S4I5-F1
#
_cell.length_a   1.000
_cell.length_b   1.000
_cell.length_c   1.000
_cell.angle_alpha   90.00
_cell.angle_beta   90.00
_cell.angle_gamma   90.00
#
_symmetry.space_group_name_H-M   'P 1'
#
loop_
_entity.id
_entity.type
_entity.pdbx_description
1 polymer ?
#
loop_
_entity_poly.entity_id
_entity_poly.type
_entity_poly.pdbx_seq_one_letter_code
_entity_poly.pdbx_strand_id
1 'polypeptide(L)'
;MVGKARSSNFTLSEKLDLLKLVRPHIRILEEHTNKHAVIVDKNKCWDTVAEQYNALGGDRPHRTAQGLRTLYKRLKESAKQEVMQRRHAQPEYRASISEPTRRIMEMIPHLFHHVPIHEKDQALFQHTSYKQDVDTQ
;
A
#
# COMPACT_ATOMS: atom_id res chain seq x y z
N MET A 1 -9.17 35.07 1.60
CA MET A 1 -9.37 33.60 1.59
C MET A 1 -8.00 32.95 1.44
N VAL A 2 -7.47 32.31 2.49
CA VAL A 2 -6.20 31.56 2.40
C VAL A 2 -6.49 30.27 1.64
N GLY A 3 -6.21 30.27 0.33
CA GLY A 3 -6.23 29.06 -0.47
C GLY A 3 -5.19 28.09 0.10
N LYS A 4 -5.63 26.90 0.51
CA LYS A 4 -4.71 25.80 0.85
C LYS A 4 -3.80 25.60 -0.35
N ALA A 5 -2.53 25.99 -0.23
CA ALA A 5 -1.53 25.76 -1.25
C ALA A 5 -1.62 24.28 -1.67
N ARG A 6 -1.67 24.03 -2.98
CA ARG A 6 -1.72 22.67 -3.51
C ARG A 6 -0.51 21.94 -2.94
N SER A 7 -0.73 20.87 -2.19
CA SER A 7 0.39 20.10 -1.66
C SER A 7 1.26 19.64 -2.82
N SER A 8 2.58 19.77 -2.67
CA SER A 8 3.52 19.26 -3.67
C SER A 8 3.21 17.78 -3.93
N ASN A 9 3.22 17.39 -5.20
CA ASN A 9 2.98 16.01 -5.57
C ASN A 9 4.04 15.10 -4.94
N PHE A 10 3.63 13.91 -4.54
CA PHE A 10 4.57 12.90 -4.07
C PHE A 10 5.31 12.30 -5.27
N THR A 11 6.64 12.38 -5.23
CA THR A 11 7.56 11.71 -6.13
C THR A 11 7.47 10.19 -5.98
N LEU A 12 8.07 9.47 -6.94
CA LEU A 12 8.16 8.02 -6.86
C LEU A 12 8.93 7.56 -5.62
N SER A 13 10.07 8.20 -5.30
CA SER A 13 10.85 7.88 -4.10
C SER A 13 10.01 8.03 -2.83
N GLU A 14 9.27 9.14 -2.71
CA GLU A 14 8.42 9.38 -1.54
C GLU A 14 7.33 8.32 -1.38
N LYS A 15 6.76 7.82 -2.49
CA LYS A 15 5.80 6.72 -2.47
C LYS A 15 6.44 5.43 -1.96
N LEU A 16 7.62 5.09 -2.47
CA LEU A 16 8.33 3.88 -2.06
C LEU A 16 8.78 3.93 -0.59
N ASP A 17 9.25 5.09 -0.14
CA ASP A 17 9.63 5.29 1.27
C ASP A 17 8.43 5.14 2.20
N LEU A 18 7.26 5.69 1.83
CA LEU A 18 6.02 5.45 2.56
C LEU A 18 5.68 3.96 2.65
N LEU A 19 5.79 3.21 1.56
CA LEU A 19 5.49 1.77 1.56
C LEU A 19 6.44 0.98 2.48
N LYS A 20 7.73 1.34 2.52
CA LYS A 20 8.69 0.74 3.45
C LYS A 20 8.30 0.98 4.91
N LEU A 21 7.91 2.21 5.25
CA LEU A 21 7.52 2.58 6.62
C LEU A 21 6.19 1.95 7.04
N VAL A 22 5.25 1.79 6.11
CA VAL A 22 3.94 1.17 6.38
C VAL A 22 4.05 -0.34 6.54
N ARG A 23 5.03 -0.99 5.88
CA ARG A 23 5.21 -2.45 5.88
C ARG A 23 5.17 -3.13 7.26
N PRO A 24 5.91 -2.68 8.29
CA PRO A 24 5.83 -3.30 9.62
C PRO A 24 4.45 -3.15 10.29
N HIS A 25 3.62 -2.21 9.84
CA HIS A 25 2.34 -1.85 10.48
C HIS A 25 1.10 -2.34 9.74
N ILE A 26 1.25 -3.08 8.62
CA ILE A 26 0.13 -3.52 7.76
C ILE A 26 -0.97 -4.20 8.56
N ARG A 27 -0.64 -5.08 9.51
CA ARG A 27 -1.63 -5.82 10.32
C ARG A 27 -2.61 -4.89 11.03
N ILE A 28 -2.10 -3.79 11.60
CA ILE A 28 -2.93 -2.81 12.31
C ILE A 28 -3.68 -1.93 11.30
N LEU A 29 -3.01 -1.50 10.23
CA LEU A 29 -3.56 -0.55 9.26
C LEU A 29 -4.67 -1.16 8.39
N GLU A 30 -4.54 -2.43 8.03
CA GLU A 30 -5.51 -3.19 7.23
C GLU A 30 -6.57 -3.92 8.07
N GLU A 31 -6.61 -3.73 9.39
CA GLU A 31 -7.66 -4.28 10.25
C GLU A 31 -9.00 -3.58 9.98
N HIS A 32 -10.04 -4.29 9.51
CA HIS A 32 -11.31 -3.67 9.13
C HIS A 32 -12.32 -3.72 10.28
N THR A 33 -12.04 -2.99 11.35
CA THR A 33 -12.92 -2.89 12.52
C THR A 33 -13.22 -1.44 12.93
N ASN A 34 -14.41 -1.24 13.51
CA ASN A 34 -14.87 0.05 14.03
C ASN A 34 -14.68 0.20 15.54
N LYS A 35 -13.96 -0.73 16.18
CA LYS A 35 -13.61 -0.62 17.61
C LYS A 35 -12.79 0.65 17.83
N HIS A 36 -13.23 1.51 18.75
CA HIS A 36 -12.55 2.76 19.08
C HIS A 36 -11.06 2.57 19.37
N ALA A 37 -10.70 1.52 20.12
CA ALA A 37 -9.31 1.18 20.42
C ALA A 37 -8.46 1.00 19.15
N VAL A 38 -8.97 0.30 18.13
CA VAL A 38 -8.26 0.08 16.87
C VAL A 38 -8.16 1.35 16.04
N ILE A 39 -9.17 2.23 16.09
CA ILE A 39 -9.11 3.54 15.44
C ILE A 39 -7.98 4.39 16.06
N VAL A 40 -7.87 4.40 17.39
CA VAL A 40 -6.80 5.10 18.11
C VAL A 40 -5.44 4.51 17.76
N ASP A 41 -5.29 3.19 17.73
CA ASP A 41 -4.02 2.55 17.39
C ASP A 41 -3.58 2.81 15.95
N LYS A 42 -4.54 2.82 15.01
CA LYS A 42 -4.28 3.24 13.63
C LYS A 42 -3.79 4.69 13.55
N ASN A 43 -4.42 5.60 14.29
CA ASN A 43 -4.00 7.00 14.29
C ASN A 43 -2.58 7.15 14.84
N LYS A 44 -2.29 6.54 15.99
CA LYS A 44 -0.93 6.51 16.57
C LYS A 44 0.10 5.95 15.58
N CYS A 45 -0.24 4.86 14.89
CA CYS A 45 0.61 4.28 13.87
C CYS A 45 0.89 5.27 12.73
N TRP A 46 -0.12 6.00 12.26
CA TRP A 46 0.07 7.02 11.24
C TRP A 46 0.90 8.21 11.72
N ASP A 47 0.79 8.58 12.99
CA ASP A 47 1.62 9.63 13.61
C ASP A 47 3.08 9.19 13.64
N THR A 48 3.38 7.97 14.10
CA THR A 48 4.74 7.40 14.07
C THR A 48 5.30 7.28 12.65
N VAL A 49 4.48 6.87 11.68
CA VAL A 49 4.90 6.82 10.27
C VAL A 49 5.20 8.22 9.74
N ALA A 50 4.44 9.24 10.12
CA ALA A 50 4.68 10.62 9.72
C ALA A 50 5.98 11.16 10.33
N GLU A 51 6.23 10.92 11.61
CA GLU A 51 7.49 11.29 12.26
C GLU A 51 8.69 10.65 11.56
N GLN A 52 8.65 9.33 11.34
CA GLN A 52 9.72 8.62 10.64
C GLN A 52 9.91 9.11 9.21
N TYR A 53 8.82 9.36 8.49
CA TYR A 53 8.86 9.86 7.12
C TYR A 53 9.51 11.24 7.04
N ASN A 54 9.14 12.16 7.94
CA ASN A 54 9.71 13.50 7.98
C ASN A 54 11.17 13.49 8.48
N ALA A 55 11.55 12.49 9.28
CA ALA A 55 12.93 12.27 9.72
C ALA A 55 13.87 11.73 8.62
N LEU A 56 13.34 11.20 7.51
CA LEU A 56 14.16 10.78 6.36
C LEU A 56 14.96 11.94 5.74
N GLY A 57 14.59 13.19 6.07
CA GLY A 57 15.33 14.40 5.69
C GLY A 57 15.25 14.76 4.20
N GLY A 58 16.03 15.78 3.82
CA GLY A 58 16.09 16.34 2.47
C GLY A 58 15.21 17.58 2.28
N ASP A 59 15.19 18.12 1.06
CA ASP A 59 14.40 19.30 0.68
C ASP A 59 12.90 18.96 0.48
N ARG A 60 12.42 17.92 1.19
CA ARG A 60 11.07 17.39 1.07
C ARG A 60 10.13 18.22 1.93
N PRO A 61 8.95 18.58 1.43
CA PRO A 61 7.97 19.30 2.25
C PRO A 61 7.45 18.38 3.36
N HIS A 62 7.27 18.95 4.55
CA HIS A 62 6.72 18.24 5.70
C HIS A 62 5.35 17.64 5.39
N ARG A 63 5.14 16.37 5.76
CA ARG A 63 3.89 15.65 5.50
C ARG A 63 3.16 15.35 6.80
N THR A 64 1.85 15.52 6.78
CA THR A 64 0.99 15.15 7.92
C THR A 64 0.62 13.66 7.85
N ALA A 65 0.34 13.06 9.00
CA ALA A 65 -0.20 11.70 9.11
C ALA A 65 -1.40 11.47 8.18
N GLN A 66 -2.34 12.43 8.15
CA GLN A 66 -3.50 12.38 7.27
C GLN A 66 -3.13 12.44 5.77
N GLY A 67 -2.10 13.20 5.41
CA GLY A 67 -1.58 13.26 4.04
C GLY A 67 -0.99 11.93 3.59
N LEU A 68 -0.18 11.31 4.44
CA LEU A 68 0.42 9.99 4.18
C LEU A 68 -0.63 8.88 4.14
N ARG A 69 -1.61 8.90 5.05
CA ARG A 69 -2.77 7.99 5.00
C ARG A 69 -3.53 8.09 3.68
N THR A 70 -3.76 9.32 3.22
CA THR A 70 -4.42 9.57 1.92
C THR A 70 -3.57 9.06 0.76
N LEU A 71 -2.25 9.28 0.79
CA LEU A 71 -1.32 8.76 -0.21
C LEU A 71 -1.36 7.23 -0.27
N TYR A 72 -1.27 6.56 0.87
CA TYR A 72 -1.32 5.11 0.95
C TYR A 72 -2.64 4.55 0.42
N LYS A 73 -3.78 5.13 0.78
CA LYS A 73 -5.09 4.76 0.20
C LYS A 73 -5.07 4.90 -1.33
N ARG A 74 -4.53 6.00 -1.86
CA ARG A 74 -4.41 6.19 -3.32
C ARG A 74 -3.47 5.17 -3.96
N LEU A 75 -2.36 4.82 -3.32
CA LEU A 75 -1.43 3.79 -3.82
C LEU A 75 -2.13 2.44 -3.94
N LYS A 76 -2.93 2.04 -2.93
CA LYS A 76 -3.74 0.81 -3.00
C LYS A 76 -4.74 0.83 -4.15
N GLU A 77 -5.46 1.94 -4.32
CA GLU A 77 -6.44 2.06 -5.40
C GLU A 77 -5.78 2.10 -6.79
N SER A 78 -4.68 2.84 -6.95
CA SER A 78 -3.90 2.85 -8.19
C SER A 78 -3.36 1.46 -8.51
N ALA A 79 -2.89 0.70 -7.52
CA ALA A 79 -2.43 -0.66 -7.71
C ALA A 79 -3.54 -1.59 -8.22
N LYS A 80 -4.74 -1.53 -7.64
CA LYS A 80 -5.91 -2.28 -8.13
C LYS A 80 -6.27 -1.90 -9.56
N GLN A 81 -6.30 -0.59 -9.85
CA GLN A 81 -6.62 -0.09 -11.19
C GLN A 81 -5.59 -0.52 -12.22
N GLU A 82 -4.30 -0.49 -11.88
CA GLU A 82 -3.22 -0.93 -12.76
C GLU A 82 -3.34 -2.43 -13.06
N VAL A 83 -3.61 -3.25 -12.05
CA VAL A 83 -3.86 -4.69 -12.24
C VAL A 83 -5.10 -4.95 -13.10
N MET A 84 -6.19 -4.21 -12.88
CA MET A 84 -7.42 -4.34 -13.66
C MET A 84 -7.23 -3.89 -15.13
N GLN A 85 -6.51 -2.78 -15.37
CA GLN A 85 -6.26 -2.28 -16.72
C GLN A 85 -5.37 -3.24 -17.52
N ARG A 86 -4.40 -3.91 -16.88
CA ARG A 86 -3.58 -4.95 -17.54
C ARG A 86 -4.40 -6.09 -18.13
N ARG A 87 -5.54 -6.44 -17.53
CA ARG A 87 -6.47 -7.44 -18.08
C ARG A 87 -6.85 -7.11 -19.53
N HIS A 88 -7.05 -5.83 -19.80
CA HIS A 88 -7.48 -5.30 -21.09
C HIS A 88 -6.32 -4.84 -21.97
N ALA A 89 -5.09 -4.88 -21.47
CA ALA A 89 -3.90 -4.43 -22.19
C ALA A 89 -3.39 -5.50 -23.16
N GLN A 90 -2.76 -5.04 -24.25
CA GLN A 90 -2.09 -5.88 -25.24
C GLN A 90 -1.00 -6.75 -24.58
N PRO A 91 -0.71 -7.95 -25.11
CA PRO A 91 0.22 -8.92 -24.50
C PRO A 91 1.59 -8.34 -24.13
N GLU A 92 2.11 -7.42 -24.94
CA GLU A 92 3.42 -6.77 -24.77
C GLU A 92 3.44 -5.83 -23.56
N TYR A 93 2.29 -5.30 -23.15
CA TYR A 93 2.15 -4.39 -22.02
C TYR A 93 1.87 -5.11 -20.68
N ARG A 94 1.61 -6.42 -20.70
CA ARG A 94 1.35 -7.21 -19.48
C ARG A 94 2.57 -7.29 -18.55
N ALA A 95 3.79 -7.16 -19.09
CA ALA A 95 5.03 -7.38 -18.34
C ALA A 95 5.48 -6.21 -17.44
N SER A 96 4.99 -4.98 -17.65
CA SER A 96 5.61 -3.77 -17.03
C SER A 96 4.88 -3.26 -15.80
N ILE A 97 4.99 -3.91 -14.64
CA ILE A 97 4.36 -3.43 -13.39
C ILE A 97 5.13 -2.32 -12.70
N SER A 98 4.42 -1.25 -12.32
CA SER A 98 5.04 -0.17 -11.58
C SER A 98 5.54 -0.68 -10.23
N GLU A 99 6.72 -0.21 -9.82
CA GLU A 99 7.33 -0.62 -8.56
C GLU A 99 6.42 -0.38 -7.34
N PRO A 100 5.69 0.76 -7.21
CA PRO A 100 4.75 0.94 -6.11
C PRO A 100 3.63 -0.12 -6.06
N THR A 101 3.12 -0.51 -7.24
CA THR A 101 2.08 -1.53 -7.35
C THR A 101 2.63 -2.90 -6.94
N ARG A 102 3.83 -3.27 -7.41
CA ARG A 102 4.51 -4.51 -7.01
C ARG A 102 4.66 -4.59 -5.49
N ARG A 103 5.11 -3.51 -4.85
CA ARG A 103 5.26 -3.47 -3.38
C ARG A 103 3.94 -3.64 -2.64
N ILE A 104 2.85 -3.03 -3.10
CA ILE A 104 1.52 -3.23 -2.50
C ILE A 104 1.05 -4.68 -2.62
N MET A 105 1.30 -5.33 -3.77
CA MET A 105 0.94 -6.74 -3.99
C MET A 105 1.69 -7.68 -3.05
N GLU A 106 2.98 -7.44 -2.83
CA GLU A 106 3.78 -8.21 -1.86
C GLU A 106 3.31 -7.98 -0.41
N MET A 107 2.93 -6.76 -0.07
CA MET A 107 2.53 -6.35 1.28
C MET A 107 1.12 -6.84 1.65
N ILE A 108 0.19 -6.82 0.69
CA ILE A 108 -1.24 -7.00 0.93
C ILE A 108 -1.85 -7.86 -0.20
N PRO A 109 -1.42 -9.12 -0.36
CA PRO A 109 -1.86 -9.95 -1.49
C PRO A 109 -3.38 -10.15 -1.51
N HIS A 110 -4.01 -10.19 -0.33
CA HIS A 110 -5.47 -10.34 -0.20
C HIS A 110 -6.28 -9.18 -0.78
N LEU A 111 -5.68 -8.00 -0.96
CA LEU A 111 -6.30 -6.87 -1.64
C LEU A 111 -6.67 -7.20 -3.09
N PHE A 112 -5.99 -8.19 -3.69
CA PHE A 112 -6.13 -8.59 -5.08
C PHE A 112 -6.89 -9.90 -5.27
N HIS A 113 -7.26 -10.62 -4.20
CA HIS A 113 -7.97 -11.91 -4.32
C HIS A 113 -9.35 -11.79 -5.00
N HIS A 114 -10.01 -10.63 -4.85
CA HIS A 114 -11.29 -10.35 -5.51
C HIS A 114 -11.13 -9.65 -6.87
N VAL A 115 -9.89 -9.38 -7.29
CA VAL A 115 -9.62 -8.98 -8.66
C VAL A 115 -9.49 -10.30 -9.44
N PRO A 116 -10.37 -10.60 -10.40
CA PRO A 116 -10.27 -11.84 -11.18
C PRO A 116 -8.99 -11.81 -12.02
N ILE A 117 -7.92 -12.40 -11.48
CA ILE A 117 -6.61 -12.55 -12.11
C ILE A 117 -6.63 -13.83 -12.96
N HIS A 118 -6.14 -13.76 -14.19
CA HIS A 118 -6.00 -14.93 -15.08
C HIS A 118 -4.98 -15.91 -14.47
N GLU A 119 -5.24 -17.22 -14.53
CA GLU A 119 -4.48 -18.29 -13.83
C GLU A 119 -2.95 -18.24 -13.96
N LYS A 120 -2.40 -17.64 -15.03
CA LYS A 120 -0.95 -17.54 -15.25
C LYS A 120 -0.23 -16.56 -14.31
N ASP A 121 -0.91 -15.52 -13.81
CA ASP A 121 -0.35 -14.59 -12.82
C ASP A 121 -0.62 -15.06 -11.38
N GLN A 122 -1.51 -16.04 -11.19
CA GLN A 122 -1.87 -16.62 -9.89
C GLN A 122 -0.67 -17.31 -9.20
N ALA A 123 0.28 -17.82 -9.99
CA ALA A 123 1.51 -18.45 -9.50
C ALA A 123 2.43 -17.49 -8.72
N LEU A 124 2.37 -16.18 -8.98
CA LEU A 124 3.12 -15.17 -8.21
C LEU A 124 2.48 -14.88 -6.84
N PHE A 125 1.18 -15.13 -6.69
CA PHE A 125 0.44 -14.86 -5.45
C PHE A 125 0.27 -16.10 -4.55
N GLN A 126 0.38 -17.31 -5.09
CA GLN A 126 0.18 -18.55 -4.33
C GLN A 126 1.39 -18.96 -3.45
N HIS A 127 2.55 -18.33 -3.62
CA HIS A 127 3.78 -18.81 -2.97
C HIS A 127 4.00 -18.38 -1.50
N THR A 128 3.08 -17.61 -0.89
CA THR A 128 3.21 -17.20 0.52
C THR A 128 2.07 -17.67 1.43
N SER A 129 1.23 -18.61 1.00
CA SER A 129 0.08 -19.07 1.80
C SER A 129 -0.03 -20.58 1.96
N TYR A 130 1.11 -21.28 2.07
CA TYR A 130 1.13 -22.69 2.51
C TYR A 130 2.25 -22.94 3.52
N LYS A 131 2.02 -22.59 4.79
CA LYS A 131 2.51 -23.34 5.96
C LYS A 131 1.88 -22.86 7.28
N GLN A 132 0.58 -23.07 7.37
CA GLN A 132 -0.23 -23.35 8.57
C GLN A 132 -1.35 -24.19 7.94
N ASP A 133 -1.49 -25.49 8.16
CA ASP A 133 -1.45 -26.23 9.40
C ASP A 133 -1.14 -27.70 9.09
N VAL A 134 -0.12 -28.31 9.72
CA VAL A 134 -0.09 -29.75 10.01
C VAL A 134 0.88 -29.95 11.17
N ASP A 135 0.35 -30.09 12.39
CA ASP A 135 0.49 -31.30 13.21
C ASP A 135 -0.03 -31.00 14.63
N THR A 136 -1.23 -31.48 14.91
CA THR A 136 -1.61 -31.85 16.27
C THR A 136 -2.23 -33.23 16.17
N GLN A 137 -1.44 -34.23 16.51
CA GLN A 137 -1.88 -35.47 17.11
C GLN A 137 -1.13 -35.67 18.41
#